data_AF-A0A9P9BR78-F1
#
_entry.id   AF-A0A9P9BR78-F1
#
_cell.length_a   1.000
_cell.length_b   1.000
_cell.length_c   1.000
_cell.angle_alpha   90.00
_cell.angle_beta   90.00
_cell.angle_gamma   90.00
#
_symmetry.space_group_name_H-M   'P 1'
#
loop_
_entity.id
_entity.type
_entity.pdbx_description
1 polymer ?
#
loop_
_entity_poly.entity_id
_entity_poly.type
_entity_poly.pdbx_seq_one_letter_code
_entity_poly.pdbx_strand_id
1 'polypeptide(L)'
;MAAYGRTPASTTESSAAADDDFALDLDLSLADLRKTPKVTEHIPAPLTHDLHCTPRLGRTVNLTKNVDVGRAFKLLAQGVAANKLHKTVRLQKEYERPGLKRKRLKSERWQKRFKLGFKATVKRVRQLTAQGW
;
A
#
# COMPACT_ATOMS: atom_id res chain seq x y z
N MET A 1 -43.57 56.67 28.77
CA MET A 1 -42.56 56.03 27.90
C MET A 1 -43.30 55.07 26.98
N ALA A 2 -43.09 55.20 25.67
CA ALA A 2 -43.95 54.72 24.60
C ALA A 2 -44.07 53.19 24.44
N ALA A 3 -45.07 52.80 23.64
CA ALA A 3 -45.69 51.49 23.49
C ALA A 3 -45.33 50.77 22.17
N TYR A 4 -45.96 49.58 21.99
CA TYR A 4 -46.11 48.77 20.75
C TYR A 4 -44.84 48.00 20.30
N GLY A 5 -44.75 46.68 20.12
CA GLY A 5 -45.72 45.61 19.86
C GLY A 5 -45.41 44.96 18.50
N ARG A 6 -44.96 43.69 18.43
CA ARG A 6 -45.26 42.69 17.37
C ARG A 6 -44.64 41.31 17.64
N THR A 7 -45.41 40.27 17.32
CA THR A 7 -45.23 38.81 17.45
C THR A 7 -44.31 38.18 16.37
N PRO A 8 -43.96 36.87 16.47
CA PRO A 8 -42.78 36.27 15.84
C PRO A 8 -43.06 35.68 14.44
N ALA A 9 -42.04 35.65 13.59
CA ALA A 9 -42.01 34.87 12.37
C ALA A 9 -40.89 33.84 12.44
N SER A 10 -41.27 32.58 12.24
CA SER A 10 -40.41 31.44 12.01
C SER A 10 -39.57 31.63 10.75
N THR A 11 -38.31 31.25 10.79
CA THR A 11 -37.53 30.88 9.60
C THR A 11 -36.76 29.61 9.95
N THR A 12 -37.43 28.52 9.61
CA THR A 12 -36.92 27.26 9.04
C THR A 12 -35.49 26.86 9.39
N GLU A 13 -35.41 25.83 10.22
CA GLU A 13 -34.27 24.92 10.36
C GLU A 13 -33.80 24.43 8.98
N SER A 14 -32.50 24.51 8.74
CA SER A 14 -31.84 23.65 7.75
C SER A 14 -30.59 23.04 8.38
N SER A 15 -30.80 21.89 8.99
CA SER A 15 -29.78 20.86 9.14
C SER A 15 -29.40 20.33 7.75
N ALA A 16 -28.12 20.27 7.41
CA ALA A 16 -27.59 19.23 6.52
C ALA A 16 -26.07 19.18 6.62
N ALA A 17 -25.57 17.97 6.76
CA ALA A 17 -24.18 17.60 6.88
C ALA A 17 -23.35 18.07 5.68
N ALA A 18 -22.16 18.60 5.96
CA ALA A 18 -21.08 18.70 4.98
C ALA A 18 -20.15 17.49 5.18
N ASP A 19 -20.68 16.30 4.95
CA ASP A 19 -19.94 15.05 4.84
C ASP A 19 -20.64 14.25 3.72
N ASP A 20 -19.86 13.83 2.71
CA ASP A 20 -20.22 12.95 1.56
C ASP A 20 -20.27 13.56 0.13
N ASP A 21 -19.25 14.34 -0.26
CA ASP A 21 -19.08 14.78 -1.67
C ASP A 21 -17.82 14.20 -2.37
N PHE A 22 -17.35 13.01 -1.98
CA PHE A 22 -16.30 12.30 -2.76
C PHE A 22 -16.82 11.06 -3.51
N ALA A 23 -18.08 10.68 -3.33
CA ALA A 23 -18.50 9.32 -3.67
C ALA A 23 -19.45 9.15 -4.86
N LEU A 24 -20.09 10.17 -5.43
CA LEU A 24 -21.18 9.93 -6.39
C LEU A 24 -21.28 10.95 -7.54
N ASP A 25 -20.22 11.09 -8.34
CA ASP A 25 -20.34 11.67 -9.69
C ASP A 25 -19.64 10.80 -10.75
N LEU A 26 -19.94 9.51 -10.73
CA LEU A 26 -19.68 8.63 -11.85
C LEU A 26 -21.03 8.23 -12.45
N ASP A 27 -21.61 9.14 -13.23
CA ASP A 27 -22.79 8.86 -14.04
C ASP A 27 -22.40 7.87 -15.15
N LEU A 28 -22.35 6.58 -14.79
CA LEU A 28 -22.15 5.48 -15.72
C LEU A 28 -23.44 5.26 -16.50
N SER A 29 -23.67 6.12 -17.49
CA SER A 29 -24.75 5.95 -18.44
C SER A 29 -24.61 4.60 -19.16
N LEU A 30 -25.71 3.87 -19.28
CA LEU A 30 -25.80 2.65 -20.10
C LEU A 30 -25.39 2.93 -21.57
N ALA A 31 -25.50 4.18 -22.02
CA ALA A 31 -25.05 4.61 -23.33
C ALA A 31 -23.51 4.65 -23.44
N ASP A 32 -22.80 4.96 -22.35
CA ASP A 32 -21.34 5.01 -22.32
C ASP A 32 -20.72 3.61 -22.25
N LEU A 33 -21.38 2.67 -21.57
CA LEU A 33 -20.97 1.26 -21.60
C LEU A 33 -21.08 0.66 -23.01
N ARG A 34 -22.10 1.06 -23.80
CA ARG A 34 -22.29 0.61 -25.19
C ARG A 34 -21.31 1.24 -26.18
N LYS A 35 -20.72 2.41 -25.85
CA LYS A 35 -19.68 3.08 -26.65
C LYS A 35 -18.29 2.51 -26.42
N THR A 36 -18.07 1.75 -25.35
CA THR A 36 -16.81 1.03 -25.20
C THR A 36 -16.67 0.05 -26.37
N PRO A 37 -15.53 0.05 -27.10
CA PRO A 37 -15.29 -0.99 -28.07
C PRO A 37 -15.40 -2.30 -27.30
N LYS A 38 -16.21 -3.25 -27.80
CA LYS A 38 -16.27 -4.60 -27.23
C LYS A 38 -14.83 -5.01 -26.96
N VAL A 39 -14.48 -5.23 -25.70
CA VAL A 39 -13.22 -5.86 -25.34
C VAL A 39 -13.29 -7.20 -26.04
N THR A 40 -12.73 -7.27 -27.25
CA THR A 40 -12.37 -8.53 -27.86
C THR A 40 -11.47 -9.14 -26.83
N GLU A 41 -11.99 -10.11 -26.08
CA GLU A 41 -11.21 -10.89 -25.17
C GLU A 41 -10.12 -11.51 -26.04
N HIS A 42 -8.95 -10.87 -26.06
CA HIS A 42 -7.75 -11.50 -26.57
C HIS A 42 -7.42 -12.54 -25.52
N ILE A 43 -8.16 -13.64 -25.54
CA ILE A 43 -7.84 -14.86 -24.83
C ILE A 43 -6.49 -15.24 -25.42
N PRO A 44 -5.37 -15.05 -24.70
CA PRO A 44 -4.08 -15.43 -25.23
C PRO A 44 -4.19 -16.91 -25.63
N ALA A 45 -3.67 -17.25 -26.80
CA ALA A 45 -3.65 -18.63 -27.26
C ALA A 45 -3.18 -19.51 -26.09
N PRO A 46 -3.86 -20.64 -25.83
CA PRO A 46 -3.52 -21.49 -24.68
C PRO A 46 -2.03 -21.81 -24.76
N LEU A 47 -1.33 -21.60 -23.64
CA LEU A 47 0.08 -21.93 -23.55
C LEU A 47 0.25 -23.38 -23.99
N THR A 48 1.17 -23.63 -24.92
CA THR A 48 1.39 -24.95 -25.51
C THR A 48 1.92 -25.98 -24.51
N HIS A 49 2.32 -25.53 -23.32
CA HIS A 49 2.93 -26.32 -22.27
C HIS A 49 2.52 -25.82 -20.89
N ASP A 50 2.40 -26.75 -19.95
CA ASP A 50 2.14 -26.44 -18.55
C ASP A 50 3.31 -25.66 -17.95
N LEU A 51 3.01 -24.55 -17.28
CA LEU A 51 4.01 -23.77 -16.56
C LEU A 51 4.43 -24.52 -15.29
N HIS A 52 5.74 -24.66 -15.09
CA HIS A 52 6.29 -25.33 -13.91
C HIS A 52 6.24 -24.41 -12.67
N CYS A 53 5.05 -24.30 -12.07
CA CYS A 53 4.74 -23.46 -10.91
C CYS A 53 5.30 -24.03 -9.60
N THR A 54 6.63 -24.15 -9.51
CA THR A 54 7.32 -24.50 -8.27
C THR A 54 7.68 -23.25 -7.47
N PRO A 55 7.97 -23.35 -6.15
CA PRO A 55 8.50 -22.24 -5.35
C PRO A 55 9.81 -21.64 -5.87
N ARG A 56 10.48 -22.29 -6.84
CA ARG A 56 11.66 -21.79 -7.53
C ARG A 56 11.32 -20.72 -8.57
N LEU A 57 10.12 -20.78 -9.17
CA LEU A 57 9.70 -19.88 -10.25
C LEU A 57 9.80 -18.41 -9.82
N GLY A 58 9.29 -18.07 -8.63
CA GLY A 58 9.36 -16.71 -8.06
C GLY A 58 10.76 -16.26 -7.58
N ARG A 59 11.78 -17.11 -7.72
CA ARG A 59 13.19 -16.83 -7.33
C ARG A 59 14.15 -16.97 -8.50
N THR A 60 13.64 -17.13 -9.71
CA THR A 60 14.45 -17.27 -10.92
C THR A 60 14.65 -15.90 -11.57
N VAL A 61 15.87 -15.61 -12.00
CA VAL A 61 16.20 -14.40 -12.77
C VAL A 61 16.76 -14.87 -14.10
N ASN A 62 16.06 -14.55 -15.19
CA ASN A 62 16.48 -14.93 -16.53
C ASN A 62 17.57 -13.98 -17.03
N LEU A 63 18.62 -14.55 -17.63
CA LEU A 63 19.64 -13.77 -18.33
C LEU A 63 19.05 -13.27 -19.64
N THR A 64 19.16 -11.96 -19.88
CA THR A 64 18.71 -11.33 -21.12
C THR A 64 19.86 -10.51 -21.68
N LYS A 65 19.74 -10.01 -22.92
CA LYS A 65 20.78 -9.19 -23.56
C LYS A 65 21.20 -7.97 -22.73
N ASN A 66 20.29 -7.47 -21.87
CA ASN A 66 20.51 -6.28 -21.04
C ASN A 66 20.93 -6.60 -19.59
N VAL A 67 21.01 -7.88 -19.23
CA VAL A 67 21.35 -8.33 -17.87
C VAL A 67 22.51 -9.32 -17.96
N ASP A 68 23.70 -8.84 -17.66
CA ASP A 68 24.88 -9.67 -17.48
C ASP A 68 24.74 -10.57 -16.25
N VAL A 69 25.57 -11.60 -16.18
CA VAL A 69 25.58 -12.57 -15.07
C VAL A 69 25.82 -11.88 -13.72
N GLY A 70 26.71 -10.89 -13.68
CA GLY A 70 27.01 -10.14 -12.46
C GLY A 70 25.80 -9.36 -11.96
N ARG A 71 25.10 -8.65 -12.86
CA ARG A 71 23.84 -7.98 -12.52
C ARG A 71 22.73 -8.96 -12.16
N ALA A 72 22.64 -10.11 -12.82
CA ALA A 72 21.65 -11.13 -12.50
C ALA A 72 21.79 -11.63 -11.06
N PHE A 73 23.02 -11.87 -10.59
CA PHE A 73 23.25 -12.24 -9.19
C PHE A 73 22.86 -11.13 -8.21
N LYS A 74 23.12 -9.86 -8.55
CA LYS A 74 22.67 -8.73 -7.72
C LYS A 74 21.15 -8.64 -7.64
N LEU A 75 20.46 -8.79 -8.76
CA LEU A 75 18.99 -8.80 -8.82
C LEU A 75 18.42 -9.97 -8.00
N LEU A 76 19.01 -11.15 -8.14
CA LEU A 76 18.63 -12.32 -7.35
C LEU A 76 18.81 -12.06 -5.84
N ALA A 77 19.97 -11.52 -5.43
CA ALA A 77 20.25 -11.20 -4.03
C ALA A 77 19.25 -10.17 -3.46
N GLN A 78 18.89 -9.14 -4.23
CA GLN A 78 17.88 -8.15 -3.86
C GLN A 78 16.49 -8.79 -3.69
N GLY A 79 16.07 -9.65 -4.62
CA GLY A 79 14.79 -10.37 -4.53
C GLY A 79 14.73 -11.30 -3.32
N VAL A 80 15.81 -12.04 -3.04
CA VAL A 80 15.93 -12.91 -1.86
C VAL A 80 15.86 -12.10 -0.55
N ALA A 81 16.51 -10.94 -0.51
CA ALA A 81 16.51 -10.05 0.65
C ALA A 81 15.15 -9.39 0.90
N ALA A 82 14.47 -8.92 -0.15
CA ALA A 82 13.12 -8.34 -0.07
C ALA A 82 12.11 -9.34 0.54
N ASN A 83 12.20 -10.59 0.12
CA ASN A 83 11.40 -11.70 0.63
C ASN A 83 11.86 -12.22 2.00
N LYS A 84 12.96 -11.70 2.55
CA LYS A 84 13.51 -12.03 3.88
C LYS A 84 13.83 -13.52 4.08
N LEU A 85 14.24 -14.22 3.03
CA LEU A 85 14.40 -15.67 3.04
C LEU A 85 15.48 -16.15 4.02
N HIS A 86 16.62 -15.46 4.07
CA HIS A 86 17.67 -15.78 5.04
C HIS A 86 17.18 -15.74 6.49
N LYS A 87 16.34 -14.75 6.83
CA LYS A 87 15.74 -14.66 8.17
C LYS A 87 14.80 -15.84 8.41
N THR A 88 13.96 -16.19 7.44
CA THR A 88 13.02 -17.30 7.55
C THR A 88 13.75 -18.63 7.73
N VAL A 89 14.76 -18.93 6.92
CA VAL A 89 15.57 -20.16 7.03
C VAL A 89 16.24 -20.24 8.41
N ARG A 90 16.84 -19.14 8.88
CA ARG A 90 17.46 -19.09 10.21
C ARG A 90 16.45 -19.35 11.33
N LEU A 91 15.25 -18.80 11.23
CA LEU A 91 14.19 -19.00 12.22
C LEU A 91 13.53 -20.39 12.13
N GLN A 92 13.57 -21.04 10.97
CA GLN A 92 13.04 -22.38 10.76
C GLN A 92 14.01 -23.47 11.21
N LYS A 93 15.30 -23.16 11.36
CA LYS A 93 16.31 -24.12 11.84
C LYS A 93 15.92 -24.74 13.19
N GLU A 94 15.24 -23.98 14.05
CA GLU A 94 14.80 -24.42 15.37
C GLU A 94 13.32 -24.10 15.58
N TYR A 95 12.63 -24.95 16.34
CA TYR A 95 11.25 -24.68 16.73
C TYR A 95 11.18 -23.57 17.79
N GLU A 96 10.63 -22.42 17.41
CA GLU A 96 10.34 -21.32 18.33
C GLU A 96 8.95 -21.51 18.96
N ARG A 97 8.88 -21.62 20.29
CA ARG A 97 7.61 -21.69 21.03
C ARG A 97 6.73 -20.47 20.72
N PRO A 98 5.38 -20.63 20.63
CA PRO A 98 4.49 -19.55 20.20
C PRO A 98 4.53 -18.32 21.12
N GLY A 99 4.69 -18.51 22.44
CA GLY A 99 4.84 -17.39 23.39
C GLY A 99 6.10 -16.56 23.16
N LEU A 100 7.22 -17.23 22.86
CA LEU A 100 8.50 -16.58 22.58
C LEU A 100 8.44 -15.80 21.25
N LYS A 101 7.83 -16.42 20.23
CA LYS A 101 7.55 -15.79 18.94
C LYS A 101 6.72 -14.51 19.09
N ARG A 102 5.67 -14.52 19.92
CA ARG A 102 4.84 -13.33 20.20
C ARG A 102 5.66 -12.19 20.84
N LYS A 103 6.50 -12.51 21.83
CA LYS A 103 7.38 -11.53 22.49
C LYS A 103 8.37 -10.91 21.49
N ARG A 104 9.02 -11.74 20.67
CA ARG A 104 9.93 -11.28 19.62
C ARG A 104 9.22 -10.40 18.58
N LEU A 105 8.05 -10.80 18.10
CA LEU A 105 7.30 -10.01 17.13
C LEU A 105 6.85 -8.66 17.71
N LYS A 106 6.47 -8.60 19.00
CA LYS A 106 6.12 -7.36 19.68
C LYS A 106 7.32 -6.40 19.74
N SER A 107 8.49 -6.87 20.19
CA SER A 107 9.69 -6.05 20.28
C SER A 107 10.19 -5.59 18.91
N GLU A 108 10.24 -6.49 17.92
CA GLU A 108 10.65 -6.15 16.54
C GLU A 108 9.75 -5.09 15.90
N ARG A 109 8.42 -5.16 16.11
CA ARG A 109 7.48 -4.17 15.57
C ARG A 109 7.67 -2.82 16.25
N TRP A 110 7.85 -2.80 17.57
CA TRP A 110 8.08 -1.56 18.32
C TRP A 110 9.39 -0.89 17.89
N GLN A 111 10.49 -1.64 17.80
CA GLN A 111 11.78 -1.11 17.34
C GLN A 111 11.70 -0.51 15.93
N LYS A 112 10.94 -1.13 15.02
CA LYS A 112 10.71 -0.60 13.66
C LYS A 112 9.94 0.71 13.68
N ARG A 113 8.86 0.80 14.46
CA ARG A 113 8.06 2.02 14.61
C ARG A 113 8.89 3.14 15.25
N PHE A 114 9.61 2.82 16.31
CA PHE A 114 10.51 3.76 16.99
C PHE A 114 11.58 4.30 16.02
N LYS A 115 12.27 3.42 15.29
CA LYS A 115 13.27 3.81 14.29
C LYS A 115 12.69 4.70 13.20
N LEU A 116 11.47 4.43 12.76
CA LEU A 116 10.78 5.27 11.76
C LEU A 116 10.49 6.66 12.32
N GLY A 117 9.88 6.74 13.51
CA GLY A 117 9.60 8.01 14.18
C GLY A 117 10.87 8.82 14.45
N PHE A 118 11.90 8.17 14.99
CA PHE A 118 13.19 8.81 15.27
C PHE A 118 13.83 9.40 13.99
N LYS A 119 13.83 8.64 12.88
CA LYS A 119 14.32 9.15 11.59
C LYS A 119 13.51 10.34 11.09
N ALA A 120 12.20 10.36 11.29
CA ALA A 120 11.34 11.48 10.93
C ALA A 120 11.66 12.73 11.76
N THR A 121 11.85 12.59 13.07
CA THR A 121 12.27 13.68 13.96
C THR A 121 13.63 14.24 13.55
N VAL A 122 14.64 13.38 13.30
CA VAL A 122 15.95 13.84 12.83
C VAL A 122 15.86 14.55 11.49
N LYS A 123 15.03 14.05 10.57
CA LYS A 123 14.77 14.72 9.28
C LYS A 123 14.13 16.11 9.51
N ARG A 124 13.19 16.22 10.45
CA ARG A 124 12.55 17.49 10.81
C ARG A 124 13.52 18.48 11.43
N VAL A 125 14.37 18.04 12.36
CA VAL A 125 15.43 18.88 12.95
C VAL A 125 16.34 19.42 11.86
N ARG A 126 16.82 18.55 10.94
CA ARG A 126 17.66 18.99 9.81
C ARG A 126 16.97 20.02 8.92
N GLN A 127 15.66 19.91 8.71
CA GLN A 127 14.89 20.90 7.95
C GLN A 127 14.81 22.24 8.67
N LEU A 128 14.57 22.25 9.98
CA LEU A 128 14.50 23.47 10.79
C LEU A 128 15.86 24.17 10.85
N THR A 129 16.93 23.40 11.09
CA THR A 129 18.30 23.92 11.05
C THR A 129 18.65 24.54 9.69
N ALA A 130 18.22 23.93 8.58
CA ALA A 130 18.43 24.50 7.24
C ALA A 130 17.63 25.79 7.00
N GLN A 131 16.51 25.98 7.71
CA GLN A 131 15.71 27.21 7.67
C GLN A 131 16.25 28.29 8.61
N GLY A 132 17.23 27.98 9.45
CA GLY A 132 17.79 28.90 10.45
C GLY A 132 17.05 28.93 11.78
N TRP A 133 16.18 27.94 12.05
CA TRP A 133 15.57 27.71 13.36
C TRP A 133 16.44 26.82 14.25
#